data_AF-A0A924ICJ1-F1
#
_entry.id   AF-A0A924ICJ1-F1
#
_cell.length_a   1.000
_cell.length_b   1.000
_cell.length_c   1.000
_cell.angle_alpha   90.00
_cell.angle_beta   90.00
_cell.angle_gamma   90.00
#
_symmetry.space_group_name_H-M   'P 1'
#
loop_
_entity.id
_entity.type
_entity.pdbx_description
1 polymer ?
#
loop_
_entity_poly.entity_id
_entity_poly.type
_entity_poly.pdbx_seq_one_letter_code
_entity_poly.pdbx_strand_id
1 'polypeptide(L)'
;MIQSTRIEVAQKVRDAINALPTFEGLTLEVEEQGIYANEVGGQTWWRVPVLPHPAPYRMSRLYEALAEIEGYLQEEQNLDILLFVSDFEEVKAVGSL
;
A
#
# COMPACT_ATOMS: atom_id res chain seq x y z
N MET A 1 16.34 -9.94 14.14
CA MET A 1 15.54 -8.98 13.35
C MET A 1 15.60 -9.43 11.91
N ILE A 2 14.48 -9.88 11.34
CA ILE A 2 14.40 -10.18 9.91
C ILE A 2 14.06 -8.84 9.25
N GLN A 3 14.99 -8.27 8.50
CA GLN A 3 14.69 -7.15 7.61
C GLN A 3 13.78 -7.72 6.52
N SER A 4 12.49 -7.40 6.56
CA SER A 4 11.58 -7.85 5.50
C SER A 4 12.06 -7.32 4.16
N THR A 5 12.00 -8.17 3.14
CA THR A 5 12.35 -7.74 1.78
C THR A 5 11.16 -7.06 1.11
N ARG A 6 11.42 -6.29 0.04
CA ARG A 6 10.38 -5.66 -0.78
C ARG A 6 9.32 -6.67 -1.26
N ILE A 7 9.77 -7.85 -1.65
CA ILE A 7 8.94 -8.95 -2.15
C ILE A 7 8.04 -9.48 -1.03
N GLU A 8 8.58 -9.66 0.18
CA GLU A 8 7.79 -10.08 1.34
C GLU A 8 6.73 -9.06 1.70
N VAL A 9 7.07 -7.76 1.71
CA VAL A 9 6.10 -6.69 1.98
C VAL A 9 4.99 -6.68 0.93
N ALA A 10 5.34 -6.76 -0.35
CA ALA A 10 4.35 -6.86 -1.42
C ALA A 10 3.41 -8.05 -1.23
N GLN A 11 3.96 -9.22 -0.89
CA GLN A 11 3.17 -10.43 -0.67
C GLN A 11 2.23 -10.28 0.53
N LYS A 12 2.72 -9.75 1.66
CA LYS A 12 1.88 -9.51 2.85
C LYS A 12 0.71 -8.57 2.55
N VAL A 13 0.95 -7.51 1.78
CA VAL A 13 -0.12 -6.57 1.38
C VAL A 13 -1.15 -7.27 0.50
N ARG A 14 -0.72 -8.10 -0.46
CA ARG A 14 -1.66 -8.89 -1.29
C ARG A 14 -2.47 -9.87 -0.46
N ASP A 15 -1.82 -10.55 0.47
CA ASP A 15 -2.48 -11.50 1.35
C ASP A 15 -3.53 -10.78 2.22
N ALA A 16 -3.22 -9.58 2.72
CA ALA A 16 -4.18 -8.74 3.45
C ALA A 16 -5.35 -8.27 2.57
N ILE A 17 -5.08 -7.80 1.34
CA ILE A 17 -6.13 -7.44 0.37
C ILE A 17 -7.08 -8.62 0.11
N ASN A 18 -6.55 -9.86 0.03
CA ASN A 18 -7.34 -11.06 -0.22
C ASN A 18 -8.06 -11.59 1.03
N ALA A 19 -7.50 -11.36 2.23
CA ALA A 19 -8.05 -11.84 3.49
C ALA A 19 -9.21 -10.99 4.00
N LEU A 20 -9.20 -9.68 3.72
CA LEU A 20 -10.25 -8.76 4.13
C LEU A 20 -11.43 -8.87 3.18
N PRO A 21 -12.60 -9.32 3.66
CA PRO A 21 -13.77 -9.41 2.81
C PRO A 21 -14.28 -7.99 2.54
N THR A 22 -14.49 -7.68 1.26
CA THR A 22 -15.50 -6.70 0.79
C THR A 22 -15.05 -5.24 0.65
N PHE A 23 -14.20 -4.95 -0.34
CA PHE A 23 -14.27 -3.65 -1.04
C PHE A 23 -15.18 -3.82 -2.26
N GLU A 24 -16.49 -3.85 -2.06
CA GLU A 24 -17.47 -4.12 -3.14
C GLU A 24 -17.26 -3.18 -4.35
N GLY A 25 -16.82 -3.77 -5.47
CA GLY A 25 -16.53 -3.05 -6.71
C GLY A 25 -15.22 -2.26 -6.71
N LEU A 26 -14.30 -2.53 -5.77
CA LEU A 26 -12.97 -1.96 -5.69
C LEU A 26 -11.94 -3.08 -5.53
N THR A 27 -11.02 -3.17 -6.48
CA THR A 27 -9.84 -4.02 -6.43
C THR A 27 -8.62 -3.12 -6.22
N LEU A 28 -7.63 -3.60 -5.47
CA LEU A 28 -6.35 -2.92 -5.27
C LEU A 28 -5.22 -3.81 -5.80
N GLU A 29 -4.39 -3.27 -6.69
CA GLU A 29 -3.19 -3.93 -7.17
C GLU A 29 -1.95 -3.31 -6.53
N VAL A 30 -0.98 -4.13 -6.12
CA VAL A 30 0.26 -3.65 -5.47
C VAL A 30 1.33 -3.39 -6.51
N GLU A 31 1.87 -2.17 -6.55
CA GLU A 31 3.00 -1.80 -7.41
C GLU A 31 4.35 -2.10 -6.75
N GLU A 32 4.85 -3.32 -6.94
CA GLU A 32 6.10 -3.77 -6.30
C GLU A 32 7.31 -2.88 -6.58
N GLN A 33 7.38 -2.29 -7.76
CA GLN A 33 8.55 -1.49 -8.19
C GLN A 33 8.69 -0.19 -7.39
N GLY A 34 7.56 0.35 -6.90
CA GLY A 34 7.53 1.59 -6.13
C GLY A 34 7.60 1.39 -4.61
N ILE A 35 7.78 0.16 -4.12
CA ILE A 35 7.87 -0.11 -2.67
C ILE A 35 9.25 0.30 -2.14
N TYR A 36 9.26 1.12 -1.09
CA TYR A 36 10.47 1.53 -0.39
C TYR A 36 10.27 1.57 1.13
N ALA A 37 11.38 1.51 1.86
CA ALA A 37 11.41 1.57 3.32
C ALA A 37 12.05 2.88 3.78
N ASN A 38 11.46 3.48 4.81
CA ASN A 38 11.99 4.65 5.50
C ASN A 38 12.24 4.30 6.98
N GLU A 39 13.40 4.68 7.51
CA GLU A 39 13.69 4.55 8.94
C GLU A 39 13.29 5.83 9.66
N VAL A 40 12.38 5.72 10.64
CA VAL A 40 11.94 6.86 11.47
C VAL A 40 12.00 6.43 12.93
N GLY A 41 12.83 7.10 13.74
CA GLY A 41 12.93 6.83 15.17
C GLY A 41 13.44 5.42 15.53
N GLY A 42 14.17 4.74 14.62
CA GLY A 42 14.63 3.36 14.79
C GLY A 42 13.59 2.29 14.42
N GLN A 43 12.50 2.69 13.77
CA GLN A 43 11.45 1.82 13.25
C GLN A 43 11.38 1.94 11.72
N THR A 44 11.27 0.79 11.04
CA THR A 44 11.13 0.71 9.59
C THR A 44 9.66 0.90 9.19
N TRP A 45 9.39 1.93 8.39
CA TRP A 45 8.09 2.20 7.79
C TRP A 45 8.12 1.88 6.30
N TRP A 46 7.27 0.97 5.84
CA TRP A 46 7.14 0.64 4.43
C TRP A 46 6.14 1.55 3.74
N ARG A 47 6.48 2.04 2.55
CA ARG A 47 5.57 2.79 1.70
C ARG A 47 5.28 1.95 0.47
N VAL A 48 4.00 1.64 0.27
CA VAL A 48 3.55 0.72 -0.78
C VAL A 48 2.54 1.42 -1.68
N PRO A 49 2.89 1.64 -2.96
CA PRO A 49 1.94 2.16 -3.93
C PRO A 49 0.93 1.08 -4.31
N VAL A 50 -0.33 1.50 -4.43
CA VAL A 50 -1.42 0.66 -4.90
C VAL A 50 -2.22 1.33 -6.02
N LEU A 51 -2.75 0.51 -6.93
CA LEU A 51 -3.59 0.92 -8.04
C LEU A 51 -5.03 0.46 -7.78
N PRO A 52 -5.97 1.39 -7.59
CA PRO A 52 -7.39 1.07 -7.50
C PRO A 52 -8.03 0.82 -8.87
N HIS A 53 -8.82 -0.25 -8.98
CA HIS A 53 -9.55 -0.63 -10.18
C HIS A 53 -10.98 -1.10 -9.86
N PRO A 54 -12.00 -0.78 -10.69
CA PRO A 54 -11.97 0.09 -11.86
C PRO A 54 -12.02 1.58 -11.48
N ALA A 55 -11.44 2.44 -12.34
CA ALA A 55 -11.68 3.87 -12.31
C ALA A 55 -12.97 4.22 -13.10
N PRO A 56 -13.80 5.17 -12.64
CA PRO A 56 -13.67 5.96 -11.41
C PRO A 56 -14.13 5.17 -10.16
N TYR A 57 -13.37 5.30 -9.08
CA TYR A 57 -13.69 4.72 -7.77
C TYR A 57 -14.12 5.82 -6.78
N ARG A 58 -14.85 5.43 -5.73
CA ARG A 58 -15.25 6.36 -4.66
C ARG A 58 -14.08 6.57 -3.70
N MET A 59 -13.57 7.80 -3.59
CA MET A 59 -12.43 8.14 -2.72
C MET A 59 -12.64 7.71 -1.27
N SER A 60 -13.84 7.90 -0.71
CA SER A 60 -14.13 7.47 0.66
C SER A 60 -13.94 5.97 0.85
N ARG A 61 -14.44 5.15 -0.09
CA ARG A 61 -14.27 3.69 -0.06
C ARG A 61 -12.83 3.26 -0.23
N LEU A 62 -12.07 3.98 -1.06
CA LEU A 62 -10.64 3.74 -1.20
C LEU A 62 -9.92 3.98 0.12
N TYR A 63 -10.09 5.15 0.75
CA TYR A 63 -9.39 5.45 2.01
C TYR A 63 -9.83 4.52 3.15
N GLU A 64 -11.10 4.14 3.21
CA GLU A 64 -11.59 3.10 4.12
C GLU A 64 -10.84 1.78 3.89
N ALA A 65 -10.69 1.35 2.62
CA ALA A 65 -9.99 0.12 2.28
C ALA A 65 -8.50 0.15 2.65
N LEU A 66 -7.81 1.26 2.35
CA LEU A 66 -6.41 1.42 2.70
C LEU A 66 -6.20 1.35 4.22
N ALA A 67 -7.02 2.07 4.98
CA ALA A 67 -6.94 2.09 6.44
C ALA A 67 -7.21 0.72 7.07
N GLU A 68 -8.16 -0.05 6.53
CA GLU A 68 -8.47 -1.40 7.01
C GLU A 68 -7.29 -2.37 6.76
N ILE A 69 -6.67 -2.30 5.59
CA ILE A 69 -5.50 -3.13 5.25
C ILE A 69 -4.30 -2.75 6.12
N GLU A 70 -4.04 -1.45 6.30
CA GLU A 70 -2.97 -0.94 7.16
C GLU A 70 -3.14 -1.42 8.60
N GLY A 71 -4.35 -1.28 9.15
CA GLY A 71 -4.67 -1.75 10.50
C GLY A 71 -4.45 -3.25 10.65
N TYR A 72 -4.95 -4.05 9.71
CA TYR A 72 -4.74 -5.51 9.71
C TYR A 72 -3.25 -5.89 9.68
N LEU A 73 -2.45 -5.25 8.83
CA LEU A 73 -1.01 -5.53 8.73
C LEU A 73 -0.24 -5.11 9.99
N GLN A 74 -0.65 -4.02 10.62
CA GLN A 74 -0.06 -3.56 11.87
C GLN A 74 -0.41 -4.50 13.03
N GLU A 75 -1.69 -4.83 13.20
CA GLU A 75 -2.18 -5.63 14.34
C GLU A 75 -1.77 -7.11 14.24
N GLU A 76 -1.96 -7.73 13.07
CA GLU A 76 -1.77 -9.17 12.90
C GLU A 76 -0.34 -9.55 12.48
N GLN A 77 0.38 -8.63 11.82
CA GLN A 77 1.71 -8.94 11.26
C GLN A 77 2.84 -8.06 11.78
N ASN A 78 2.54 -7.12 12.71
CA ASN A 78 3.51 -6.17 13.27
C ASN A 78 4.33 -5.49 12.17
N LEU A 79 3.65 -5.08 11.09
CA LEU A 79 4.23 -4.44 9.92
C LEU A 79 3.73 -3.00 9.82
N ASP A 80 4.60 -2.03 10.07
CA ASP A 80 4.28 -0.63 9.89
C ASP A 80 4.37 -0.24 8.41
N ILE A 81 3.22 0.13 7.86
CA ILE A 81 3.05 0.37 6.44
C ILE A 81 2.14 1.57 6.20
N LEU A 82 2.41 2.27 5.10
CA LEU A 82 1.54 3.29 4.54
C LEU A 82 1.24 2.91 3.08
N LEU A 83 -0.02 2.64 2.80
CA LEU A 83 -0.55 2.44 1.47
C LEU A 83 -0.92 3.80 0.87
N PHE A 84 -0.61 3.99 -0.39
CA PHE A 84 -0.98 5.22 -1.10
C PHE A 84 -1.30 4.91 -2.56
N VAL A 85 -2.18 5.74 -3.16
CA VAL A 85 -2.49 5.59 -4.57
C VAL A 85 -1.30 6.07 -5.40
N SER A 86 -0.86 5.23 -6.32
CA SER A 86 0.10 5.65 -7.35
C SER A 86 -0.63 6.50 -8.38
N ASP A 87 -0.52 7.82 -8.26
CA ASP A 87 -0.92 8.70 -9.35
C ASP A 87 0.14 8.57 -10.46
N PHE A 88 -0.19 7.83 -11.52
CA PHE A 88 0.66 7.69 -12.71
C PHE A 88 1.01 9.05 -13.41
N GLU A 89 0.60 10.20 -12.86
CA GLU A 89 0.89 11.53 -13.40
C GLU A 89 2.01 12.31 -12.68
N GLU A 90 2.51 11.89 -11.51
CA GLU A 90 3.50 12.70 -10.77
C GLU A 90 4.96 12.54 -11.25
N VAL A 91 5.27 11.50 -12.03
CA VAL A 91 6.65 11.26 -12.54
C VAL A 91 7.06 12.24 -13.64
N LYS A 92 6.14 13.08 -14.17
CA LYS A 92 6.48 14.12 -15.16
C LYS A 92 6.74 15.51 -14.58
N ALA A 93 6.42 15.77 -13.31
CA ALA A 93 6.50 17.12 -12.74
C ALA A 93 7.89 17.48 -12.17
N VAL A 94 8.78 16.51 -11.93
CA VAL A 94 10.09 16.75 -11.28
C VAL A 94 11.26 16.80 -12.29
N GLY A 95 10.99 16.57 -13.58
CA GLY A 95 11.99 16.61 -14.67
C GLY A 95 12.01 17.91 -15.47
N SER A 96 11.45 19.01 -14.96
CA SER A 96 11.45 20.31 -15.63
C SER A 96 11.64 21.45 -14.63
N LEU A 97 12.80 21.47 -13.97
CA LEU A 97 13.40 22.67 -13.37
C LEU A 97 14.90 22.67 -13.64
#